data_AF-A0AAP0BYU0-F1
#
_entry.id   AF-A0AAP0BYU0-F1
#
_cell.length_a   1.000
_cell.length_b   1.000
_cell.length_c   1.000
_cell.angle_alpha   90.00
_cell.angle_beta   90.00
_cell.angle_gamma   90.00
#
_symmetry.space_group_name_H-M   'P 1'
#
loop_
_entity.id
_entity.type
_entity.pdbx_description
1 polymer ?
#
loop_
_entity_poly.entity_id
_entity_poly.type
_entity_poly.pdbx_seq_one_letter_code
_entity_poly.pdbx_strand_id
1 'polypeptide(L)'
;MQNLISSAPSRRPCTEQQCLSLLQSATSLLKLLQALAFLLKCGNQSNLLVLTCFATAAAVLGPGAAAAAAALLFSPSFSPLHLYDSFLLNTSLQSLSPYSLHPLPIFSLMLRLQLPPNHFTFPFLLKAISATPSPLASTSLASADGAGLGLARKVFDESPKTSPITFSAMIGGYGLHGHSNDAIVLFRQM
;
A
#
# COMPACT_ATOMS: atom_id res chain seq x y z
N MET A 1 47.24 34.87 20.26
CA MET A 1 45.81 34.88 20.64
C MET A 1 45.07 34.16 19.51
N GLN A 2 44.65 32.90 19.66
CA GLN A 2 43.30 32.49 20.15
C GLN A 2 42.19 33.17 19.31
N ASN A 3 41.22 32.54 18.64
CA ASN A 3 40.47 31.30 18.85
C ASN A 3 39.67 30.97 17.55
N LEU A 4 39.62 29.72 17.09
CA LEU A 4 38.51 28.76 17.26
C LEU A 4 37.14 29.21 16.72
N ILE A 5 36.80 28.73 15.51
CA ILE A 5 35.46 28.21 15.16
C ILE A 5 35.74 26.93 14.33
N SER A 6 36.05 25.80 14.96
CA SER A 6 35.07 24.80 15.42
C SER A 6 34.06 24.39 14.34
N SER A 7 34.44 23.34 13.61
CA SER A 7 33.61 22.27 13.05
C SER A 7 32.08 22.43 13.11
N ALA A 8 31.46 22.67 11.97
CA ALA A 8 30.22 21.98 11.65
C ALA A 8 30.59 20.65 10.96
N PRO A 9 30.24 19.48 11.51
CA PRO A 9 30.45 18.24 10.77
C PRO A 9 29.58 18.34 9.53
N SER A 10 30.19 18.19 8.35
CA SER A 10 29.48 17.85 7.12
C SER A 10 28.56 16.67 7.47
N ARG A 11 27.25 16.91 7.62
CA ARG A 11 26.27 15.84 7.81
C ARG A 11 26.47 14.90 6.64
N ARG A 12 27.11 13.75 6.90
CA ARG A 12 27.26 12.71 5.88
C ARG A 12 25.85 12.48 5.32
N PRO A 13 25.62 12.64 4.01
CA PRO A 13 24.35 12.20 3.45
C PRO A 13 24.29 10.71 3.75
N CYS A 14 23.39 10.31 4.65
CA CYS A 14 23.10 8.90 4.86
C CYS A 14 22.75 8.37 3.47
N THR A 15 23.55 7.45 2.93
CA THR A 15 23.33 7.00 1.55
C THR A 15 22.05 6.20 1.53
N GLU A 16 21.18 6.48 0.56
CA GLU A 16 19.95 5.72 0.31
C GLU A 16 20.19 4.20 0.42
N GLN A 17 21.31 3.74 -0.12
CA GLN A 17 21.79 2.36 -0.07
C GLN A 17 21.94 1.79 1.34
N GLN A 18 22.38 2.58 2.32
CA GLN A 18 22.47 2.13 3.72
C GLN A 18 21.09 1.92 4.34
N CYS A 19 20.12 2.77 3.98
CA CYS A 19 18.76 2.61 4.47
C CYS A 19 18.08 1.40 3.82
N LEU A 20 18.30 1.21 2.52
CA LEU A 20 17.77 0.06 1.78
C LEU A 20 18.35 -1.26 2.30
N SER A 21 19.65 -1.32 2.60
CA SER A 21 20.27 -2.54 3.16
C SER A 21 19.74 -2.87 4.56
N LEU A 22 19.48 -1.85 5.40
CA LEU A 22 18.85 -2.02 6.70
C LEU A 22 17.40 -2.51 6.58
N LEU A 23 16.63 -1.99 5.61
CA LEU A 23 15.27 -2.45 5.36
C LEU A 23 15.22 -3.89 4.83
N GLN A 24 16.12 -4.26 3.92
CA GLN A 24 16.21 -5.61 3.37
C GLN A 24 16.65 -6.66 4.39
N SER A 25 17.43 -6.26 5.41
CA SER A 25 17.87 -7.13 6.50
C SER A 25 16.95 -7.11 7.72
N ALA A 26 15.85 -6.36 7.67
CA ALA A 26 14.90 -6.26 8.77
C ALA A 26 14.09 -7.56 8.88
N THR A 27 14.44 -8.38 9.88
CA THR A 27 13.72 -9.63 10.21
C THR A 27 12.72 -9.48 11.35
N SER A 28 12.64 -8.30 11.97
CA SER A 28 11.74 -8.02 13.09
C SER A 28 11.20 -6.60 13.04
N LEU A 29 10.01 -6.39 13.62
CA LEU A 29 9.37 -5.06 13.68
C LEU A 29 10.29 -4.03 14.32
N LEU A 30 11.06 -4.42 15.33
CA LEU A 30 11.98 -3.52 16.03
C LEU A 30 13.10 -3.04 15.09
N LYS A 31 13.66 -3.91 14.25
CA LYS A 31 14.66 -3.52 13.23
C LYS A 31 14.05 -2.64 12.14
N LEU A 32 12.81 -2.92 11.74
CA LEU A 32 12.06 -2.13 10.77
C LEU A 32 11.80 -0.70 11.30
N LEU A 33 11.40 -0.58 12.57
CA LEU A 33 11.25 0.71 13.26
C LEU A 33 12.58 1.42 13.48
N GLN A 34 13.67 0.70 13.73
CA GLN A 34 15.02 1.29 13.80
C GLN A 34 15.46 1.86 12.45
N ALA A 35 15.22 1.14 11.35
CA ALA A 35 15.49 1.64 10.00
C ALA A 35 14.67 2.91 9.70
N LEU A 36 13.39 2.91 10.10
CA LEU A 36 12.51 4.08 9.99
C LEU A 36 12.94 5.26 10.88
N ALA A 37 13.35 5.01 12.12
CA ALA A 37 13.88 6.05 13.01
C ALA A 37 15.21 6.63 12.47
N PHE A 38 16.05 5.78 11.88
CA PHE A 38 17.26 6.21 11.19
C PHE A 38 16.94 7.10 9.99
N LEU A 39 15.93 6.75 9.20
CA LEU A 39 15.44 7.54 8.07
C LEU A 39 14.89 8.91 8.49
N LEU A 40 14.15 8.95 9.60
CA LEU A 40 13.66 10.21 10.21
C LEU A 40 14.83 11.10 10.60
N LYS A 41 15.81 10.54 11.30
CA LYS A 41 16.99 11.26 11.78
C LYS A 41 17.85 11.80 10.65
N CYS A 42 17.95 11.07 9.53
CA CYS A 42 18.72 11.48 8.36
C CYS A 42 18.00 12.49 7.45
N GLY A 43 16.72 12.80 7.70
CA GLY A 43 15.95 13.77 6.91
C GLY A 43 15.55 13.26 5.51
N ASN A 44 15.66 11.96 5.24
CA ASN A 44 15.33 11.35 3.95
C ASN A 44 13.86 10.90 3.88
N GLN A 45 12.97 11.54 4.65
CA GLN A 45 11.54 11.22 4.76
C GLN A 45 10.79 11.34 3.44
N SER A 46 11.33 12.12 2.49
CA SER A 46 10.77 12.31 1.16
C SER A 46 11.15 11.24 0.15
N ASN A 47 12.03 10.31 0.50
CA ASN A 47 12.52 9.32 -0.45
C ASN A 47 11.49 8.19 -0.63
N LEU A 48 10.73 8.31 -1.71
CA LEU A 48 9.67 7.40 -2.11
C LEU A 48 10.12 5.93 -2.16
N LEU A 49 11.31 5.66 -2.69
CA LEU A 49 11.85 4.30 -2.82
C LEU A 49 11.97 3.64 -1.44
N VAL A 50 12.49 4.39 -0.49
CA VAL A 50 12.65 3.92 0.88
C VAL A 50 11.28 3.67 1.55
N LEU A 51 10.31 4.56 1.38
CA LEU A 51 8.96 4.38 1.93
C LEU A 51 8.26 3.14 1.35
N THR A 52 8.44 2.90 0.05
CA THR A 52 7.91 1.69 -0.59
C THR A 52 8.61 0.41 -0.12
N CYS A 53 9.94 0.41 0.02
CA CYS A 53 10.68 -0.70 0.60
C CYS A 53 10.30 -0.97 2.05
N PHE A 54 9.99 0.07 2.82
CA PHE A 54 9.47 -0.08 4.18
C PHE A 54 8.10 -0.76 4.20
N ALA A 55 7.16 -0.32 3.34
CA ALA A 55 5.84 -0.93 3.23
C ALA A 55 5.93 -2.41 2.81
N THR A 56 6.81 -2.74 1.86
CA THR A 56 6.99 -4.13 1.40
C THR A 56 7.67 -5.01 2.45
N ALA A 57 8.72 -4.52 3.13
CA ALA A 57 9.37 -5.25 4.21
C ALA A 57 8.41 -5.52 5.38
N ALA A 58 7.55 -4.55 5.72
CA ALA A 58 6.54 -4.71 6.76
C ALA A 58 5.49 -5.78 6.39
N ALA A 59 5.06 -5.82 5.13
CA ALA A 59 4.14 -6.85 4.64
C ALA A 59 4.74 -8.27 4.75
N VAL A 60 6.03 -8.43 4.46
CA VAL A 60 6.75 -9.72 4.58
C VAL A 60 6.85 -10.19 6.04
N LEU A 61 6.98 -9.27 7.00
CA LEU A 61 7.05 -9.59 8.43
C LEU A 61 5.71 -10.06 9.02
N GLY A 62 4.60 -9.84 8.33
CA GLY A 62 3.26 -10.26 8.75
C GLY A 62 2.38 -9.13 9.29
N PRO A 63 1.18 -9.47 9.78
CA PRO A 63 0.08 -8.51 9.91
C PRO A 63 0.31 -7.42 10.96
N GLY A 64 0.95 -7.75 12.08
CA GLY A 64 1.28 -6.75 13.11
C GLY A 64 2.27 -5.70 12.61
N ALA A 65 3.24 -6.10 11.78
CA ALA A 65 4.21 -5.18 11.19
C ALA A 65 3.57 -4.34 10.06
N ALA A 66 2.74 -4.96 9.22
CA ALA A 66 1.97 -4.26 8.19
C ALA A 66 1.03 -3.19 8.78
N ALA A 67 0.33 -3.49 9.88
CA ALA A 67 -0.53 -2.54 10.56
C ALA A 67 0.26 -1.37 11.19
N ALA A 68 1.41 -1.65 11.81
CA ALA A 68 2.29 -0.61 12.33
C ALA A 68 2.86 0.28 11.20
N ALA A 69 3.26 -0.32 10.09
CA ALA A 69 3.76 0.40 8.93
C ALA A 69 2.69 1.30 8.30
N ALA A 70 1.47 0.78 8.14
CA ALA A 70 0.30 1.54 7.72
C ALA A 70 0.06 2.76 8.62
N ALA A 71 -0.03 2.53 9.93
CA ALA A 71 -0.28 3.59 10.89
C ALA A 71 0.79 4.68 10.83
N LEU A 72 2.06 4.31 10.60
CA LEU A 72 3.16 5.26 10.46
C LEU A 72 3.14 5.99 9.13
N LEU A 73 3.01 5.30 8.00
CA LEU A 73 2.99 5.92 6.67
C LEU A 73 1.84 6.91 6.49
N PHE A 74 0.67 6.58 7.04
CA PHE A 74 -0.55 7.41 6.96
C PHE A 74 -0.71 8.37 8.14
N SER A 75 0.23 8.42 9.09
CA SER A 75 0.17 9.37 10.20
C SER A 75 0.55 10.78 9.73
N PRO A 76 -0.19 11.83 10.17
CA PRO A 76 0.11 13.22 9.83
C PRO A 76 1.49 13.68 10.32
N SER A 77 2.08 12.97 11.29
CA SER A 77 3.40 13.29 11.86
C SER A 77 4.57 12.80 11.01
N PHE A 78 4.34 11.84 10.10
CA PHE A 78 5.41 11.14 9.38
C PHE A 78 5.54 11.60 7.92
N SER A 79 4.42 11.97 7.28
CA SER A 79 4.41 12.32 5.85
C SER A 79 3.67 13.63 5.60
N PRO A 80 4.34 14.75 5.25
CA PRO A 80 3.66 15.90 4.67
C PRO A 80 2.89 15.48 3.41
N LEU A 81 1.69 16.06 3.21
CA LEU A 81 0.74 15.70 2.14
C LEU A 81 1.35 15.68 0.72
N HIS A 82 2.47 16.37 0.51
CA HIS A 82 3.17 16.44 -0.77
C HIS A 82 3.99 15.19 -1.12
N LEU A 83 4.17 14.24 -0.19
CA LEU A 83 4.96 13.01 -0.41
C LEU A 83 4.12 11.80 -0.84
N TYR A 84 2.79 11.92 -0.77
CA TYR A 84 1.92 10.88 -1.30
C TYR A 84 1.88 11.02 -2.82
N ASP A 85 2.32 9.98 -3.52
CA ASP A 85 2.19 9.85 -4.96
C ASP A 85 1.41 8.59 -5.32
N SER A 86 1.05 8.44 -6.60
CA SER A 86 0.33 7.27 -7.07
C SER A 86 1.12 5.98 -6.83
N PHE A 87 2.45 6.00 -6.82
CA PHE A 87 3.27 4.80 -6.60
C PHE A 87 3.19 4.32 -5.15
N LEU A 88 3.42 5.18 -4.15
CA LEU A 88 3.36 4.84 -2.73
C LEU A 88 1.98 4.30 -2.35
N LEU A 89 0.92 4.94 -2.84
CA LEU A 89 -0.45 4.54 -2.56
C LEU A 89 -0.79 3.22 -3.25
N ASN A 90 -0.35 3.00 -4.49
CA ASN A 90 -0.51 1.71 -5.18
C ASN A 90 0.27 0.59 -4.50
N THR A 91 1.51 0.85 -4.08
CA THR A 91 2.31 -0.11 -3.33
C THR A 91 1.63 -0.44 -2.01
N SER A 92 1.09 0.55 -1.30
CA SER A 92 0.35 0.35 -0.04
C SER A 92 -0.93 -0.45 -0.26
N LEU A 93 -1.68 -0.19 -1.34
CA LEU A 93 -2.84 -0.98 -1.75
C LEU A 93 -2.46 -2.45 -1.99
N GLN A 94 -1.31 -2.70 -2.60
CA GLN A 94 -0.86 -4.07 -2.89
C GLN A 94 -0.28 -4.79 -1.66
N SER A 95 0.57 -4.12 -0.88
CA SER A 95 1.37 -4.77 0.17
C SER A 95 0.68 -4.78 1.53
N LEU A 96 -0.11 -3.77 1.87
CA LEU A 96 -0.70 -3.61 3.21
C LEU A 96 -2.17 -4.02 3.27
N SER A 97 -2.87 -4.06 2.13
CA SER A 97 -4.27 -4.47 2.07
C SER A 97 -4.55 -5.88 2.62
N PRO A 98 -3.74 -6.92 2.37
CA PRO A 98 -4.11 -8.29 2.78
C PRO A 98 -4.22 -8.46 4.30
N TYR A 99 -3.68 -7.53 5.08
CA TYR A 99 -3.33 -7.81 6.47
C TYR A 99 -4.00 -6.96 7.53
N SER A 100 -4.59 -5.80 7.21
CA SER A 100 -5.26 -4.93 8.20
C SER A 100 -5.89 -3.66 7.62
N LEU A 101 -5.61 -3.29 6.37
CA LEU A 101 -6.12 -2.05 5.78
C LEU A 101 -7.20 -2.34 4.74
N HIS A 102 -8.37 -1.75 4.93
CA HIS A 102 -9.35 -1.69 3.87
C HIS A 102 -8.77 -0.88 2.69
N PRO A 103 -8.91 -1.33 1.43
CA PRO A 103 -8.32 -0.65 0.28
C PRO A 103 -8.93 0.73 -0.01
N LEU A 104 -10.22 0.91 0.33
CA LEU A 104 -10.97 2.13 0.05
C LEU A 104 -10.40 3.40 0.72
N PRO A 105 -10.01 3.42 2.01
CA PRO A 105 -9.35 4.57 2.61
C PRO A 105 -8.15 5.10 1.81
N ILE A 106 -7.32 4.22 1.26
CA ILE A 106 -6.16 4.60 0.45
C ILE A 106 -6.62 5.21 -0.88
N PHE A 107 -7.62 4.60 -1.53
CA PHE A 107 -8.19 5.14 -2.76
C PHE A 107 -8.87 6.50 -2.56
N SER A 108 -9.63 6.66 -1.48
CA SER A 108 -10.24 7.93 -1.08
C SER A 108 -9.19 9.01 -0.77
N LEU A 109 -8.07 8.64 -0.15
CA LEU A 109 -6.94 9.54 0.05
C LEU A 109 -6.37 10.00 -1.31
N MET A 110 -6.16 9.07 -2.25
CA MET A 110 -5.67 9.38 -3.59
C MET A 110 -6.58 10.39 -4.32
N LEU A 111 -7.90 10.20 -4.26
CA LEU A 111 -8.88 11.13 -4.83
C LEU A 111 -8.87 12.50 -4.14
N ARG A 112 -8.77 12.53 -2.80
CA ARG A 112 -8.70 13.77 -2.01
C ARG A 112 -7.44 14.58 -2.30
N LEU A 113 -6.33 13.91 -2.58
CA LEU A 113 -5.05 14.52 -2.96
C LEU A 113 -4.99 14.91 -4.44
N GLN A 114 -6.08 14.72 -5.20
CA GLN A 114 -6.14 14.92 -6.65
C GLN A 114 -5.05 14.15 -7.43
N LEU A 115 -4.60 13.02 -6.88
CA LEU A 115 -3.70 12.12 -7.57
C LEU A 115 -4.53 11.26 -8.52
N PRO A 116 -4.25 11.27 -9.83
CA PRO A 116 -5.02 10.47 -10.77
C PRO A 116 -4.81 8.98 -10.47
N PRO A 117 -5.88 8.19 -10.32
CA PRO A 117 -5.79 6.74 -10.41
C PRO A 117 -5.12 6.39 -11.73
N ASN A 118 -4.01 5.66 -11.67
CA ASN A 118 -3.31 5.21 -12.85
C ASN A 118 -3.80 3.80 -13.24
N HIS A 119 -3.31 3.27 -14.35
CA HIS A 119 -3.74 1.96 -14.84
C HIS A 119 -3.41 0.81 -13.87
N PHE A 120 -2.52 1.04 -12.90
CA PHE A 120 -2.16 0.07 -11.88
C PHE A 120 -3.05 0.16 -10.64
N THR A 121 -3.66 1.32 -10.36
CA THR A 121 -4.48 1.51 -9.15
C THR A 121 -5.69 0.58 -9.13
N PHE A 122 -6.46 0.51 -10.21
CA PHE A 122 -7.68 -0.29 -10.27
C PHE A 122 -7.42 -1.80 -10.15
N PRO A 123 -6.45 -2.41 -10.87
CA PRO A 123 -6.11 -3.82 -10.67
C PRO A 123 -5.74 -4.17 -9.23
N PHE A 124 -4.91 -3.34 -8.56
CA PHE A 124 -4.55 -3.58 -7.17
C PHE A 124 -5.75 -3.40 -6.24
N LEU A 125 -6.56 -2.36 -6.46
CA LEU A 125 -7.77 -2.08 -5.69
C LEU A 125 -8.80 -3.22 -5.81
N LEU A 126 -9.07 -3.70 -7.03
CA LEU A 126 -10.00 -4.80 -7.29
C LEU A 126 -9.53 -6.10 -6.66
N LYS A 127 -8.25 -6.44 -6.88
CA LYS A 127 -7.64 -7.62 -6.26
C LYS A 127 -7.75 -7.57 -4.75
N ALA A 128 -7.43 -6.42 -4.17
CA ALA A 128 -7.49 -6.18 -2.74
C ALA A 128 -8.91 -6.30 -2.17
N ILE A 129 -9.91 -5.62 -2.77
CA ILE A 129 -11.31 -5.66 -2.33
C ILE A 129 -11.90 -7.07 -2.48
N SER A 130 -11.50 -7.80 -3.54
CA SER A 130 -11.91 -9.20 -3.73
C SER A 130 -11.22 -10.17 -2.77
N ALA A 131 -10.05 -9.83 -2.24
CA ALA A 131 -9.29 -10.71 -1.34
C ALA A 131 -9.63 -10.47 0.14
N THR A 132 -10.25 -9.36 0.51
CA THR A 132 -10.60 -9.05 1.91
C THR A 132 -11.93 -9.69 2.30
N PRO A 133 -11.96 -10.71 3.18
CA PRO A 133 -13.20 -11.08 3.85
C PRO A 133 -13.60 -9.92 4.77
N SER A 134 -14.75 -9.30 4.48
CA SER A 134 -15.24 -8.20 5.32
C SER A 134 -15.41 -8.69 6.77
N PRO A 135 -14.99 -7.93 7.80
CA PRO A 135 -15.15 -8.32 9.20
C PRO A 135 -16.62 -8.45 9.66
N LEU A 136 -17.58 -8.02 8.83
CA LEU A 136 -19.03 -8.25 9.01
C LEU A 136 -19.47 -9.68 8.64
N ALA A 137 -18.58 -10.53 8.11
CA ALA A 137 -18.87 -11.91 7.74
C ALA A 137 -19.04 -12.86 8.94
N SER A 138 -18.73 -12.42 10.17
CA SER A 138 -18.84 -13.25 11.39
C SER A 138 -20.21 -13.19 12.07
N THR A 139 -21.13 -12.33 11.63
CA THR A 139 -22.51 -12.27 12.17
C THR A 139 -23.49 -13.03 11.27
N SER A 140 -24.12 -14.05 11.83
CA SER A 140 -24.73 -15.20 11.17
C SER A 140 -26.07 -14.97 10.43
N LEU A 141 -26.21 -13.93 9.58
CA LEU A 141 -27.50 -13.72 8.89
C LEU A 141 -27.50 -13.07 7.50
N ALA A 142 -26.37 -12.97 6.79
CA ALA A 142 -26.40 -12.66 5.35
C ALA A 142 -25.19 -13.24 4.61
N SER A 143 -25.44 -14.05 3.58
CA SER A 143 -24.58 -14.42 2.45
C SER A 143 -23.17 -13.79 2.43
N ALA A 144 -22.21 -14.42 3.13
CA ALA A 144 -20.88 -13.88 3.38
C ALA A 144 -19.87 -13.99 2.21
N ASP A 145 -20.24 -14.59 1.07
CA ASP A 145 -19.31 -14.85 -0.04
C ASP A 145 -19.30 -13.76 -1.14
N GLY A 146 -20.02 -12.64 -0.98
CA GLY A 146 -20.24 -11.69 -2.10
C GLY A 146 -19.96 -10.21 -1.84
N ALA A 147 -19.76 -9.79 -0.59
CA ALA A 147 -19.73 -8.36 -0.25
C ALA A 147 -18.52 -7.61 -0.85
N GLY A 148 -17.33 -8.22 -0.78
CA GLY A 148 -16.12 -7.68 -1.41
C GLY A 148 -16.23 -7.72 -2.94
N LEU A 149 -16.68 -8.86 -3.50
CA LEU A 149 -16.82 -9.04 -4.94
C LEU A 149 -17.83 -8.07 -5.58
N GLY A 150 -18.98 -7.82 -4.95
CA GLY A 150 -19.98 -6.88 -5.44
C GLY A 150 -19.49 -5.42 -5.44
N LEU A 151 -18.73 -5.04 -4.40
CA LEU A 151 -18.08 -3.73 -4.36
C LEU A 151 -16.97 -3.61 -5.42
N ALA A 152 -16.16 -4.66 -5.60
CA ALA A 152 -15.16 -4.71 -6.66
C ALA A 152 -15.80 -4.58 -8.04
N ARG A 153 -16.95 -5.25 -8.27
CA ARG A 153 -17.69 -5.12 -9.53
C ARG A 153 -18.18 -3.70 -9.76
N LYS A 154 -18.72 -3.03 -8.74
CA LYS A 154 -19.13 -1.62 -8.84
C LYS A 154 -17.97 -0.71 -9.19
N VAL A 155 -16.81 -0.88 -8.55
CA VAL A 155 -15.58 -0.12 -8.86
C VAL A 155 -15.09 -0.41 -10.28
N PHE A 156 -15.22 -1.65 -10.76
CA PHE A 156 -14.89 -2.03 -12.13
C PHE A 156 -15.78 -1.32 -13.15
N ASP A 157 -17.11 -1.35 -12.93
CA ASP A 157 -18.09 -0.74 -13.84
C ASP A 157 -17.98 0.80 -13.85
N GLU A 158 -17.63 1.43 -12.72
CA GLU A 158 -17.38 2.87 -12.61
C GLU A 158 -15.99 3.30 -13.13
N SER A 159 -15.09 2.35 -13.41
CA SER A 159 -13.72 2.69 -13.84
C SER A 159 -13.70 3.19 -15.30
N PRO A 160 -13.21 4.42 -15.57
CA PRO A 160 -13.29 5.03 -16.90
C PRO A 160 -12.30 4.43 -17.93
N LYS A 161 -11.39 3.56 -17.49
CA LYS A 161 -10.37 2.90 -18.32
C LYS A 161 -10.23 1.44 -17.89
N THR A 162 -11.21 0.61 -18.26
CA THR A 162 -11.09 -0.84 -18.15
C THR A 162 -10.00 -1.32 -19.11
N SER A 163 -8.85 -1.71 -18.55
CA SER A 163 -7.72 -2.26 -19.30
C SER A 163 -7.71 -3.79 -19.20
N PRO A 164 -6.98 -4.51 -20.07
CA PRO A 164 -6.76 -5.96 -19.93
C PRO A 164 -6.31 -6.38 -18.52
N ILE A 165 -5.54 -5.52 -17.84
CA ILE A 165 -5.05 -5.74 -16.48
C ILE A 165 -6.21 -5.61 -15.47
N THR A 166 -7.13 -4.66 -15.69
CA THR A 166 -8.34 -4.47 -14.87
C THR A 166 -9.30 -5.67 -15.01
N PHE A 167 -9.52 -6.15 -16.25
CA PHE A 167 -10.30 -7.36 -16.52
C PHE A 167 -9.68 -8.57 -15.84
N SER A 168 -8.36 -8.76 -15.99
CA SER A 168 -7.63 -9.87 -15.36
C SER A 168 -7.77 -9.86 -13.83
N ALA A 169 -7.71 -8.69 -13.20
CA ALA A 169 -7.90 -8.56 -11.76
C ALA A 169 -9.32 -8.95 -11.32
N MET A 170 -10.35 -8.53 -12.07
CA MET A 170 -11.75 -8.86 -11.78
C MET A 170 -12.06 -10.35 -12.03
N ILE A 171 -11.52 -10.93 -13.11
CA ILE A 171 -11.61 -12.38 -13.40
C ILE A 171 -10.97 -13.19 -12.27
N GLY A 172 -9.80 -12.77 -11.78
CA GLY A 172 -9.17 -13.37 -10.60
C GLY A 172 -10.06 -13.30 -9.37
N GLY A 173 -10.70 -12.14 -9.14
CA GLY A 173 -11.67 -11.95 -8.05
C GLY A 173 -12.87 -12.89 -8.13
N TYR A 174 -13.45 -13.08 -9.32
CA TYR A 174 -14.52 -14.06 -9.53
C TYR A 174 -14.06 -15.50 -9.28
N GLY A 175 -12.85 -15.85 -9.72
CA GLY A 175 -12.25 -17.15 -9.46
C GLY A 175 -12.06 -17.46 -7.97
N LEU A 176 -11.63 -16.46 -7.19
CA LEU A 176 -11.45 -16.59 -5.73
C LEU A 176 -12.75 -16.88 -4.96
N HIS A 177 -13.89 -16.41 -5.48
CA HIS A 177 -15.21 -16.62 -4.87
C HIS A 177 -16.03 -17.73 -5.56
N GLY A 178 -15.41 -18.54 -6.43
CA GLY A 178 -16.11 -19.64 -7.12
C GLY A 178 -17.13 -19.23 -8.20
N HIS A 179 -17.13 -17.97 -8.64
CA HIS A 179 -18.04 -17.43 -9.65
C HIS A 179 -17.48 -17.62 -11.07
N SER A 180 -17.15 -18.86 -11.43
CA SER A 180 -16.46 -19.19 -12.70
C SER A 180 -17.24 -18.79 -13.95
N ASN A 181 -18.58 -18.84 -13.90
CA ASN A 181 -19.42 -18.43 -15.03
C ASN A 181 -19.29 -16.93 -15.32
N ASP A 182 -19.31 -16.10 -14.27
CA ASP A 182 -19.14 -14.65 -14.39
C ASP A 182 -17.72 -14.29 -14.87
N ALA A 183 -16.71 -15.04 -14.42
CA ALA A 183 -15.34 -14.91 -14.91
C ALA A 183 -15.23 -15.15 -16.42
N ILE A 184 -15.89 -16.19 -16.95
CA ILE A 184 -15.89 -16.51 -18.39
C ILE A 184 -16.64 -15.43 -19.19
N VAL A 185 -17.77 -14.94 -18.68
CA VAL A 185 -18.51 -13.85 -19.31
C VAL A 185 -17.64 -12.60 -19.39
N LEU A 186 -16.96 -12.23 -18.30
CA LEU A 186 -16.08 -11.07 -18.28
C LEU A 186 -14.87 -11.25 -19.21
N PHE A 187 -14.29 -12.45 -19.28
CA PHE A 187 -13.19 -12.74 -20.21
C PHE A 187 -13.59 -12.59 -21.69
N ARG A 188 -14.84 -12.89 -22.04
CA ARG A 188 -15.35 -12.69 -23.41
C ARG A 188 -15.63 -11.23 -23.76
N GLN A 189 -15.77 -10.37 -22.74
CA GLN A 189 -15.99 -8.93 -22.91
C GLN A 189 -14.68 -8.13 -23.02
N MET A 190 -13.55 -8.77 -22.66
CA MET A 190 -12.21 -8.23 -22.80
C MET A 190 -11.75 -8.24 -24.26
#